data_AF-A7SZ71-F1
#
_entry.id   AF-A7SZ71-F1
#
_cell.length_a   1.000
_cell.length_b   1.000
_cell.length_c   1.000
_cell.angle_alpha   90.00
_cell.angle_beta   90.00
_cell.angle_gamma   90.00
#
_symmetry.space_group_name_H-M   'P 1'
#
loop_
_entity.id
_entity.type
_entity.pdbx_description
1 polymer ?
#
loop_
_entity_poly.entity_id
_entity_poly.type
_entity_poly.pdbx_seq_one_letter_code
_entity_poly.pdbx_strand_id
1 'polypeptide(L)'
;MESFIPLLAAVALFSPSCSGTGCPRPADPCLSYTEINNTQRSVSNKLNSGATALCDYMLQSGWYRFTGETGGEIPTSKPEPNSCGTVAPIWMRGALPNSTGMVMNVTACIANVQEGCSRTIDICVEKCEAGFFVYYLRPPFGCSMAYCVVGKESCQGGDLSNCTVRGNTTQLPTTQSPTAQSPTAQSPTAQMSTTDAGDITIVKKH
;
A
#
# COMPACT_ATOMS: atom_id res chain seq x y z
N MET A 1 4.40 -68.43 29.37
CA MET A 1 4.70 -68.34 27.94
C MET A 1 3.43 -67.99 27.18
N GLU A 2 3.16 -66.78 26.73
CA GLU A 2 3.71 -65.43 26.89
C GLU A 2 2.51 -64.52 26.58
N SER A 3 2.30 -63.48 27.39
CA SER A 3 1.23 -62.50 27.20
C SER A 3 1.69 -61.46 26.18
N PHE A 4 1.06 -61.40 25.01
CA PHE A 4 1.36 -60.38 24.00
C PHE A 4 0.49 -59.14 24.25
N ILE A 5 1.09 -58.12 24.86
CA ILE A 5 0.54 -56.76 24.94
C ILE A 5 0.96 -56.03 23.66
N PRO A 6 0.03 -55.56 22.79
CA PRO A 6 0.42 -54.72 21.66
C PRO A 6 0.74 -53.32 22.18
N LEU A 7 2.01 -52.92 22.04
CA LEU A 7 2.51 -51.59 22.30
C LEU A 7 1.93 -50.63 21.25
N LEU A 8 0.84 -49.95 21.58
CA LEU A 8 0.35 -48.80 20.83
C LEU A 8 1.40 -47.69 20.92
N ALA A 9 2.18 -47.53 19.85
CA ALA A 9 3.03 -46.36 19.68
C ALA A 9 2.13 -45.13 19.49
N ALA A 10 1.96 -44.36 20.55
CA ALA A 10 1.41 -43.02 20.45
C ALA A 10 2.38 -42.17 19.62
N VAL A 11 2.00 -41.88 18.38
CA VAL A 11 2.70 -40.87 17.57
C VAL A 11 2.42 -39.53 18.25
N ALA A 12 3.35 -39.08 19.09
CA ALA A 12 3.32 -37.73 19.62
C ALA A 12 3.42 -36.78 18.42
N LEU A 13 2.29 -36.16 18.08
CA LEU A 13 2.27 -34.97 17.23
C LEU A 13 3.05 -33.91 18.00
N PHE A 14 4.33 -33.77 17.65
CA PHE A 14 5.14 -32.64 18.10
C PHE A 14 4.51 -31.38 17.49
N SER A 15 3.56 -30.79 18.22
CA SER A 15 3.13 -29.43 17.98
C SER A 15 4.36 -28.55 18.17
N PRO A 16 4.89 -27.91 17.11
CA PRO A 16 6.01 -27.01 17.28
C PRO A 16 5.54 -25.89 18.18
N SER A 17 6.15 -25.78 19.36
CA SER A 17 5.91 -24.69 20.28
C SER A 17 6.35 -23.40 19.57
N CYS A 18 5.38 -22.63 19.07
CA CYS A 18 5.63 -21.35 18.42
C CYS A 18 6.25 -20.40 19.45
N SER A 19 7.56 -20.26 19.38
CA SER A 19 8.32 -19.29 20.16
C SER A 19 8.02 -17.88 19.60
N GLY A 20 7.09 -17.19 20.26
CA GLY A 20 7.22 -15.79 20.70
C GLY A 20 7.38 -14.62 19.71
N THR A 21 7.56 -14.80 18.39
CA THR A 21 7.83 -13.66 17.48
C THR A 21 6.93 -13.61 16.24
N GLY A 22 6.10 -14.64 16.04
CA GLY A 22 5.19 -14.70 14.90
C GLY A 22 3.90 -13.92 15.10
N CYS A 23 3.22 -13.63 14.00
CA CYS A 23 1.84 -13.18 14.02
C CYS A 23 0.95 -14.12 14.83
N PRO A 24 0.12 -13.58 15.74
CA PRO A 24 -0.92 -14.37 16.37
C PRO A 24 -1.81 -15.01 15.30
N ARG A 25 -2.19 -16.26 15.52
CA ARG A 25 -3.11 -16.99 14.65
C ARG A 25 -4.47 -17.12 15.36
N PRO A 26 -5.29 -16.06 15.43
CA PRO A 26 -6.65 -16.19 15.94
C PRO A 26 -7.51 -16.97 14.96
N ALA A 27 -8.76 -17.24 15.34
CA ALA A 27 -9.81 -17.41 14.34
C ALA A 27 -9.87 -16.16 13.46
N ASP A 28 -10.05 -16.34 12.15
CA ASP A 28 -9.98 -15.33 11.07
C ASP A 28 -10.03 -13.85 11.56
N PRO A 29 -8.91 -13.10 11.52
CA PRO A 29 -8.86 -11.71 11.99
C PRO A 29 -9.71 -10.76 11.15
N CYS A 30 -10.18 -11.19 9.96
CA CYS A 30 -11.16 -10.43 9.17
C CYS A 30 -12.56 -10.44 9.78
N LEU A 31 -12.84 -11.32 10.74
CA LEU A 31 -14.12 -11.41 11.45
C LEU A 31 -14.10 -10.75 12.84
N SER A 32 -12.93 -10.56 13.44
CA SER A 32 -12.78 -9.99 14.77
C SER A 32 -11.58 -9.04 14.86
N TYR A 33 -11.86 -7.74 14.82
CA TYR A 33 -10.88 -6.66 14.89
C TYR A 33 -11.45 -5.45 15.63
N THR A 34 -10.57 -4.55 16.07
CA THR A 34 -10.94 -3.24 16.62
C THR A 34 -10.83 -2.16 15.54
N GLU A 35 -11.83 -1.29 15.41
CA GLU A 35 -11.75 -0.20 14.45
C GLU A 35 -10.97 1.01 15.00
N ILE A 36 -10.14 1.59 14.15
CA ILE A 36 -9.51 2.90 14.37
C ILE A 36 -10.06 3.85 13.30
N ASN A 37 -11.01 4.68 13.70
CA ASN A 37 -11.56 5.76 12.88
C ASN A 37 -11.03 7.10 13.37
N ASN A 38 -9.95 7.58 12.76
CA ASN A 38 -9.38 8.88 13.09
C ASN A 38 -8.74 9.52 11.86
N THR A 39 -9.43 10.52 11.29
CA THR A 39 -9.00 11.24 10.07
C THR A 39 -7.66 11.97 10.23
N GLN A 40 -7.26 12.29 11.46
CA GLN A 40 -5.97 12.92 11.74
C GLN A 40 -4.78 12.03 11.36
N ARG A 41 -4.99 10.71 11.23
CA ARG A 41 -3.95 9.73 10.86
C ARG A 41 -3.59 9.75 9.37
N SER A 42 -4.31 10.52 8.54
CA SER A 42 -4.04 10.61 7.10
C SER A 42 -2.62 11.10 6.82
N VAL A 43 -1.92 10.50 5.85
CA VAL A 43 -0.63 11.01 5.35
C VAL A 43 -0.69 12.46 4.85
N SER A 44 -1.88 12.94 4.45
CA SER A 44 -2.10 14.33 4.03
C SER A 44 -2.25 15.30 5.21
N ASN A 45 -2.53 14.81 6.42
CA ASN A 45 -2.67 15.65 7.60
C ASN A 45 -1.29 16.03 8.15
N LYS A 46 -1.01 17.33 8.28
CA LYS A 46 0.24 17.85 8.86
C LYS A 46 0.01 18.28 10.31
N LEU A 47 0.95 17.93 11.18
CA LEU A 47 0.96 18.39 12.56
C LEU A 47 1.28 19.90 12.60
N ASN A 48 0.32 20.68 13.07
CA ASN A 48 0.48 22.12 13.22
C ASN A 48 1.40 22.46 14.40
N SER A 49 2.11 23.58 14.31
CA SER A 49 2.92 24.09 15.42
C SER A 49 2.05 24.33 16.65
N GLY A 50 2.50 23.83 17.82
CA GLY A 50 1.76 23.92 19.08
C GLY A 50 0.60 22.93 19.25
N ALA A 51 0.26 22.14 18.22
CA ALA A 51 -0.73 21.08 18.34
C ALA A 51 -0.16 19.87 19.11
N THR A 52 -1.05 19.15 19.81
CA THR A 52 -0.67 17.89 20.46
C THR A 52 -0.56 16.78 19.42
N ALA A 53 0.61 16.16 19.35
CA ALA A 53 0.85 15.03 18.45
C ALA A 53 0.04 13.79 18.87
N LEU A 54 -0.49 13.06 17.88
CA LEU A 54 -1.04 11.73 18.11
C LEU A 54 0.02 10.81 18.72
N CYS A 55 -0.43 9.99 19.68
CA CYS A 55 0.41 9.08 20.44
C CYS A 55 -0.24 7.70 20.52
N ASP A 56 0.41 6.71 19.90
CA ASP A 56 -0.02 5.30 19.97
C ASP A 56 0.71 4.52 21.06
N TYR A 57 1.50 5.15 21.94
CA TYR A 57 2.24 4.49 23.02
C TYR A 57 1.37 3.61 23.93
N MET A 58 0.10 4.00 24.12
CA MET A 58 -0.88 3.26 24.93
C MET A 58 -1.75 2.30 24.11
N LEU A 59 -1.50 2.18 22.80
CA LEU A 59 -2.19 1.23 21.93
C LEU A 59 -1.92 -0.21 22.42
N GLN A 60 -2.99 -0.95 22.68
CA GLN A 60 -2.87 -2.35 23.06
C GLN A 60 -2.50 -3.19 21.85
N SER A 61 -1.73 -4.27 22.06
CA SER A 61 -1.43 -5.17 20.95
C SER A 61 -2.70 -5.91 20.54
N GLY A 62 -3.03 -5.92 19.25
CA GLY A 62 -4.30 -6.46 18.78
C GLY A 62 -4.51 -6.33 17.28
N TRP A 63 -5.58 -6.96 16.79
CA TRP A 63 -6.02 -6.82 15.40
C TRP A 63 -6.87 -5.57 15.23
N TYR A 64 -6.46 -4.71 14.30
CA TYR A 64 -7.08 -3.44 14.01
C TYR A 64 -7.45 -3.28 12.54
N ARG A 65 -8.55 -2.59 12.28
CA ARG A 65 -8.93 -2.10 10.96
C ARG A 65 -8.97 -0.58 10.98
N PHE A 66 -8.28 0.06 10.07
CA PHE A 66 -8.44 1.50 9.86
C PHE A 66 -9.71 1.76 9.04
N THR A 67 -10.58 2.61 9.55
CA THR A 67 -11.85 3.00 8.93
C THR A 67 -11.98 4.52 8.88
N GLY A 68 -12.99 5.05 8.17
CA GLY A 68 -13.22 6.49 7.99
C GLY A 68 -13.32 6.91 6.52
N GLU A 69 -13.49 8.22 6.27
CA GLU A 69 -13.69 8.80 4.93
C GLU A 69 -12.51 8.58 3.98
N THR A 70 -11.31 8.53 4.52
CA THR A 70 -10.12 8.16 3.77
C THR A 70 -10.07 6.64 3.54
N GLY A 71 -10.78 5.79 4.28
CA GLY A 71 -10.36 4.40 4.42
C GLY A 71 -8.96 4.32 5.04
N GLY A 72 -8.32 3.16 5.06
CA GLY A 72 -6.97 3.13 5.61
C GLY A 72 -6.19 1.87 5.28
N GLU A 73 -5.18 2.07 4.45
CA GLU A 73 -4.01 1.19 4.40
C GLU A 73 -2.86 1.89 5.12
N ILE A 74 -2.01 1.15 5.83
CA ILE A 74 -0.77 1.74 6.33
C ILE A 74 0.12 2.03 5.09
N PRO A 75 0.65 3.25 4.91
CA PRO A 75 1.49 3.56 3.76
C PRO A 75 2.69 2.62 3.64
N THR A 76 2.97 2.16 2.43
CA THR A 76 4.17 1.38 2.09
C THR A 76 5.37 2.23 1.70
N SER A 77 5.16 3.54 1.61
CA SER A 77 6.18 4.56 1.34
C SER A 77 6.32 5.47 2.55
N LYS A 78 7.55 5.88 2.86
CA LYS A 78 7.85 6.75 4.00
C LYS A 78 7.09 8.08 3.90
N PRO A 79 6.20 8.41 4.85
CA PRO A 79 5.61 9.74 4.94
C PRO A 79 6.65 10.77 5.38
N GLU A 80 6.45 12.03 5.00
CA GLU A 80 7.26 13.13 5.52
C GLU A 80 7.13 13.24 7.05
N PRO A 81 8.18 13.66 7.77
CA PRO A 81 8.08 14.00 9.19
C PRO A 81 6.92 14.98 9.46
N ASN A 82 6.35 14.92 10.66
CA ASN A 82 5.18 15.73 11.04
C ASN A 82 3.90 15.46 10.25
N SER A 83 3.79 14.32 9.55
CA SER A 83 2.54 13.88 8.89
C SER A 83 1.68 13.02 9.83
N CYS A 84 0.45 12.69 9.41
CA CYS A 84 -0.46 11.81 10.15
C CYS A 84 -0.78 12.32 11.56
N GLY A 85 -0.76 13.65 11.74
CA GLY A 85 -1.03 14.30 13.01
C GLY A 85 -0.01 13.96 14.11
N THR A 86 1.18 13.47 13.78
CA THR A 86 2.22 13.09 14.75
C THR A 86 3.60 13.59 14.32
N VAL A 87 4.59 13.57 15.21
CA VAL A 87 5.97 14.01 14.88
C VAL A 87 6.70 12.93 14.09
N ALA A 88 6.57 11.67 14.51
CA ALA A 88 7.23 10.51 13.93
C ALA A 88 6.21 9.50 13.37
N PRO A 89 5.78 9.70 12.10
CA PRO A 89 4.92 8.79 11.36
C PRO A 89 5.37 7.33 11.43
N ILE A 90 4.44 6.40 11.66
CA ILE A 90 4.69 4.97 11.52
C ILE A 90 4.09 4.48 10.21
N TRP A 91 4.94 3.87 9.38
CA TRP A 91 4.60 3.34 8.05
C TRP A 91 5.09 1.90 7.90
N MET A 92 4.65 1.19 6.87
CA MET A 92 4.97 -0.22 6.66
C MET A 92 6.05 -0.38 5.59
N ARG A 93 7.04 -1.25 5.81
CA ARG A 93 8.00 -1.62 4.76
C ARG A 93 7.48 -2.76 3.90
N GLY A 94 7.79 -2.69 2.62
CA GLY A 94 7.44 -3.72 1.64
C GLY A 94 6.08 -3.46 1.02
N ALA A 95 5.45 -4.52 0.51
CA ALA A 95 4.14 -4.44 -0.14
C ALA A 95 3.04 -5.00 0.75
N LEU A 96 1.81 -4.55 0.51
CA LEU A 96 0.62 -5.15 1.09
C LEU A 96 0.36 -6.55 0.49
N PRO A 97 -0.29 -7.47 1.23
CA PRO A 97 -0.69 -8.76 0.69
C PRO A 97 -1.63 -8.61 -0.52
N ASN A 98 -1.35 -9.35 -1.59
CA ASN A 98 -2.23 -9.38 -2.75
C ASN A 98 -3.32 -10.47 -2.63
N SER A 99 -2.98 -11.59 -1.98
CA SER A 99 -3.85 -12.73 -1.71
C SER A 99 -4.65 -12.54 -0.43
N THR A 100 -5.89 -13.00 -0.43
CA THR A 100 -6.77 -13.04 0.74
C THR A 100 -6.50 -14.26 1.60
N GLY A 101 -6.88 -14.22 2.89
CA GLY A 101 -6.83 -15.38 3.79
C GLY A 101 -5.42 -15.76 4.28
N MET A 102 -4.42 -14.89 4.07
CA MET A 102 -3.05 -15.13 4.47
C MET A 102 -2.52 -13.99 5.35
N VAL A 103 -2.20 -14.34 6.60
CA VAL A 103 -1.48 -13.45 7.52
C VAL A 103 0.00 -13.38 7.13
N MET A 104 0.49 -12.18 6.87
CA MET A 104 1.90 -11.89 6.60
C MET A 104 2.55 -11.17 7.78
N ASN A 105 3.77 -11.59 8.13
CA ASN A 105 4.63 -10.82 9.04
C ASN A 105 5.25 -9.68 8.22
N VAL A 106 5.09 -8.45 8.70
CA VAL A 106 5.65 -7.26 8.04
C VAL A 106 6.28 -6.34 9.06
N THR A 107 7.17 -5.47 8.61
CA THR A 107 7.90 -4.56 9.49
C THR A 107 7.33 -3.16 9.35
N ALA A 108 6.77 -2.64 10.44
CA ALA A 108 6.48 -1.21 10.56
C ALA A 108 7.74 -0.44 10.95
N CYS A 109 7.76 0.83 10.59
CA CYS A 109 8.92 1.69 10.65
C CYS A 109 8.54 3.07 11.18
N ILE A 110 9.27 3.55 12.18
CA ILE A 110 9.13 4.91 12.69
C ILE A 110 10.00 5.84 11.83
N ALA A 111 9.36 6.73 11.06
CA ALA A 111 9.99 7.68 10.17
C ALA A 111 10.89 8.66 10.94
N ASN A 112 11.97 9.10 10.28
CA ASN A 112 12.86 10.15 10.76
C ASN A 112 13.11 11.18 9.64
N VAL A 113 13.93 12.20 9.92
CA VAL A 113 14.18 13.34 9.01
C VAL A 113 14.91 12.99 7.71
N GLN A 114 15.38 11.75 7.51
CA GLN A 114 16.03 11.29 6.28
C GLN A 114 15.16 10.22 5.58
N GLU A 115 15.71 9.45 4.63
CA GLU A 115 15.07 8.23 4.09
C GLU A 115 15.02 7.06 5.08
N GLY A 116 15.24 7.35 6.36
CA GLY A 116 15.56 6.38 7.35
C GLY A 116 14.35 5.77 8.05
N CYS A 117 14.65 4.64 8.66
CA CYS A 117 13.83 4.04 9.68
C CYS A 117 14.58 4.12 11.01
N SER A 118 14.09 4.92 11.94
CA SER A 118 14.77 5.07 13.22
C SER A 118 14.68 3.79 14.06
N ARG A 119 13.50 3.18 14.09
CA ARG A 119 13.21 1.93 14.80
C ARG A 119 12.12 1.16 14.07
N THR A 120 12.13 -0.14 14.27
CA THR A 120 11.16 -1.06 13.67
C THR A 120 10.21 -1.63 14.71
N ILE A 121 8.99 -1.93 14.28
CA ILE A 121 7.99 -2.64 15.05
C ILE A 121 7.52 -3.78 14.17
N ASP A 122 7.67 -5.02 14.64
CA ASP A 122 7.07 -6.15 13.95
C ASP A 122 5.56 -6.03 14.06
N ILE A 123 4.85 -6.20 12.95
CA ILE A 123 3.39 -6.19 12.88
C ILE A 123 2.95 -7.30 11.93
N CYS A 124 1.64 -7.45 11.79
CA CYS A 124 1.06 -8.38 10.83
C CYS A 124 0.02 -7.69 9.99
N VAL A 125 -0.22 -8.24 8.81
CA VAL A 125 -1.27 -7.77 7.91
C VAL A 125 -1.93 -8.94 7.22
N GLU A 126 -3.24 -8.86 7.06
CA GLU A 126 -4.03 -9.76 6.23
C GLU A 126 -4.98 -8.95 5.35
N LYS A 127 -5.14 -9.41 4.11
CA LYS A 127 -6.17 -8.91 3.19
C LYS A 127 -7.43 -9.76 3.33
N CYS A 128 -8.55 -9.11 3.61
CA CYS A 128 -9.84 -9.75 3.76
C CYS A 128 -10.57 -9.87 2.42
N GLU A 129 -11.51 -10.81 2.31
CA GLU A 129 -12.28 -11.07 1.08
C GLU A 129 -13.01 -9.82 0.58
N ALA A 130 -13.51 -8.98 1.48
CA ALA A 130 -14.18 -7.72 1.16
C ALA A 130 -13.22 -6.58 0.72
N GLY A 131 -11.92 -6.85 0.53
CA GLY A 131 -10.96 -5.91 -0.03
C GLY A 131 -10.46 -4.83 0.94
N PHE A 132 -10.56 -5.07 2.24
CA PHE A 132 -9.91 -4.27 3.28
C PHE A 132 -8.76 -5.03 3.94
N PHE A 133 -7.94 -4.32 4.69
CA PHE A 133 -6.82 -4.89 5.43
C PHE A 133 -7.05 -4.82 6.93
N VAL A 134 -6.64 -5.86 7.62
CA VAL A 134 -6.53 -5.89 9.09
C VAL A 134 -5.06 -6.02 9.48
N TYR A 135 -4.69 -5.35 10.55
CA TYR A 135 -3.31 -5.25 11.00
C TYR A 135 -3.19 -5.69 12.45
N TYR A 136 -2.26 -6.59 12.75
CA TYR A 136 -1.87 -6.83 14.13
C TYR A 136 -0.87 -5.76 14.55
N LEU A 137 -1.33 -4.75 15.27
CA LEU A 137 -0.52 -3.61 15.70
C LEU A 137 0.09 -3.87 17.08
N ARG A 138 1.24 -3.24 17.32
CA ARG A 138 1.92 -3.21 18.62
C ARG A 138 2.22 -1.75 19.00
N PRO A 139 2.26 -1.39 20.30
CA PRO A 139 2.58 -0.02 20.70
C PRO A 139 4.02 0.35 20.25
N PRO A 140 4.24 1.62 19.84
CA PRO A 140 5.57 2.16 19.63
C PRO A 140 6.29 2.42 20.96
N PHE A 141 7.54 2.87 20.89
CA PHE A 141 8.43 3.02 22.04
C PHE A 141 8.25 4.32 22.85
N GLY A 142 7.32 5.19 22.43
CA GLY A 142 7.05 6.47 23.10
C GLY A 142 5.93 7.25 22.44
N CYS A 143 5.62 8.43 23.00
CA CYS A 143 4.64 9.34 22.41
C CYS A 143 5.21 10.16 21.24
N SER A 144 4.31 10.88 20.56
CA SER A 144 4.56 11.57 19.30
C SER A 144 4.95 10.62 18.16
N MET A 145 4.45 9.39 18.22
CA MET A 145 4.54 8.35 17.20
C MET A 145 3.13 7.77 17.01
N ALA A 146 2.68 7.64 15.76
CA ALA A 146 1.37 7.10 15.44
C ALA A 146 1.36 6.40 14.07
N TYR A 147 0.57 5.34 13.96
CA TYR A 147 0.31 4.66 12.69
C TYR A 147 -0.44 5.57 11.72
N CYS A 148 0.16 5.75 10.55
CA CYS A 148 -0.40 6.50 9.44
C CYS A 148 -1.40 5.67 8.64
N VAL A 149 -2.30 6.38 7.95
CA VAL A 149 -3.17 5.79 6.93
C VAL A 149 -3.08 6.57 5.63
N VAL A 150 -3.02 5.85 4.51
CA VAL A 150 -3.32 6.42 3.20
C VAL A 150 -4.81 6.28 2.96
N GLY A 151 -5.41 7.36 2.45
CA GLY A 151 -6.77 7.27 1.99
C GLY A 151 -6.85 6.49 0.67
N LYS A 152 -7.89 5.69 0.48
CA LYS A 152 -8.42 5.42 -0.85
C LYS A 152 -8.82 6.78 -1.39
N GLU A 153 -8.18 7.22 -2.46
CA GLU A 153 -8.53 8.47 -3.11
C GLU A 153 -10.05 8.48 -3.32
N SER A 154 -10.73 9.37 -2.61
CA SER A 154 -12.13 9.58 -2.86
C SER A 154 -12.18 10.27 -4.22
N CYS A 155 -12.68 9.56 -5.24
CA CYS A 155 -13.17 10.21 -6.44
C CYS A 155 -14.42 11.02 -6.04
N GLN A 156 -14.22 12.16 -5.38
CA GLN A 156 -15.27 13.14 -5.16
C GLN A 156 -15.20 14.14 -6.31
N GLY A 157 -16.09 13.91 -7.26
CA GLY A 157 -16.18 14.62 -8.53
C GLY A 157 -16.54 13.60 -9.58
N GLY A 158 -17.79 13.60 -10.03
CA GLY A 158 -18.29 12.67 -11.04
C GLY A 158 -17.63 12.90 -12.40
N ASP A 159 -16.40 12.46 -12.56
CA ASP A 159 -15.83 12.07 -13.84
C ASP A 159 -14.61 11.15 -13.60
N LEU A 160 -14.71 9.90 -14.03
CA LEU A 160 -13.72 8.85 -13.83
C LEU A 160 -12.65 8.87 -14.94
N SER A 161 -12.35 10.06 -15.46
CA SER A 161 -11.55 10.24 -16.67
C SER A 161 -10.10 10.66 -16.44
N ASN A 162 -9.71 11.08 -15.22
CA ASN A 162 -8.33 11.51 -14.99
C ASN A 162 -7.81 11.35 -13.55
N CYS A 163 -8.11 10.24 -12.88
CA CYS A 163 -7.29 9.82 -11.75
C CYS A 163 -5.98 9.25 -12.29
N THR A 164 -4.97 10.11 -12.50
CA THR A 164 -3.62 9.63 -12.79
C THR A 164 -3.07 9.03 -11.50
N VAL A 165 -3.27 7.72 -11.34
CA VAL A 165 -2.59 6.94 -10.30
C VAL A 165 -1.10 7.19 -10.49
N ARG A 166 -0.47 7.91 -9.57
CA ARG A 166 0.99 8.06 -9.53
C ARG A 166 1.61 6.76 -8.99
N GLY A 167 1.28 5.66 -9.66
CA GLY A 167 1.86 4.34 -9.52
C GLY A 167 2.60 4.06 -10.83
N ASN A 168 3.92 4.06 -10.75
CA ASN A 168 4.81 3.86 -11.87
C ASN A 168 4.58 2.44 -12.45
N THR A 169 4.04 2.30 -13.66
CA THR A 169 4.14 1.05 -14.42
C THR A 169 4.13 1.34 -15.93
N THR A 170 5.21 0.90 -16.57
CA THR A 170 5.46 0.83 -18.01
C THR A 170 4.22 0.34 -18.78
N GLN A 171 3.63 1.21 -19.61
CA GLN A 171 2.50 0.82 -20.46
C GLN A 171 3.03 0.01 -21.66
N LEU A 172 2.64 -1.27 -21.72
CA LEU A 172 2.78 -2.13 -22.89
C LEU A 172 1.73 -1.72 -23.95
N PRO A 173 2.07 -1.58 -25.25
CA PRO A 173 1.14 -1.05 -26.23
C PRO A 173 0.13 -2.11 -26.68
N THR A 174 -1.16 -1.86 -26.45
CA THR A 174 -2.25 -2.67 -27.03
C THR A 174 -2.75 -2.06 -28.33
N THR A 175 -2.59 -2.86 -29.38
CA THR A 175 -3.06 -2.68 -30.76
C THR A 175 -4.58 -2.55 -30.79
N GLN A 176 -5.12 -1.46 -31.36
CA GLN A 176 -6.53 -1.35 -31.70
C GLN A 176 -6.73 -1.75 -33.17
N SER A 177 -7.60 -2.75 -33.39
CA SER A 177 -8.11 -3.17 -34.70
C SER A 177 -9.34 -2.30 -35.05
N PRO A 178 -9.51 -1.85 -36.30
CA PRO A 178 -10.47 -0.79 -36.64
C PRO A 178 -11.89 -1.31 -36.86
N THR A 179 -12.87 -0.62 -36.26
CA THR A 179 -14.30 -0.82 -36.55
C THR A 179 -14.66 -0.12 -37.86
N ALA A 180 -15.21 -0.90 -38.79
CA ALA A 180 -15.66 -0.46 -40.10
C ALA A 180 -16.89 0.46 -40.03
N GLN A 181 -16.84 1.60 -40.74
CA GLN A 181 -18.03 2.30 -41.23
C GLN A 181 -17.83 2.71 -42.70
N SER A 182 -18.90 2.51 -43.46
CA SER A 182 -19.03 2.46 -44.93
C SER A 182 -18.85 3.81 -45.64
N PRO A 183 -18.62 3.84 -46.96
CA PRO A 183 -18.07 5.00 -47.67
C PRO A 183 -19.15 5.93 -48.24
N THR A 184 -18.84 7.22 -48.30
CA THR A 184 -19.50 8.17 -49.20
C THR A 184 -18.45 8.82 -50.08
N ALA A 185 -18.58 8.60 -51.38
CA ALA A 185 -17.66 9.05 -52.42
C ALA A 185 -17.76 10.56 -52.68
N GLN A 186 -16.64 11.20 -53.03
CA GLN A 186 -16.56 12.30 -54.01
C GLN A 186 -15.12 12.49 -54.54
N SER A 187 -15.08 12.89 -55.81
CA SER A 187 -14.05 12.70 -56.85
C SER A 187 -12.77 13.56 -56.73
N PRO A 188 -11.71 13.26 -57.52
CA PRO A 188 -10.39 13.90 -57.41
C PRO A 188 -10.25 15.15 -58.29
N THR A 189 -9.32 16.04 -57.93
CA THR A 189 -8.74 16.98 -58.89
C THR A 189 -7.24 17.07 -58.66
N ALA A 190 -6.49 17.06 -59.76
CA ALA A 190 -5.08 16.73 -59.86
C ALA A 190 -4.15 17.97 -59.83
N GLN A 191 -2.84 17.65 -59.88
CA GLN A 191 -1.75 18.42 -60.51
C GLN A 191 -1.24 19.69 -59.80
N MET A 192 0.03 20.12 -59.91
CA MET A 192 1.33 19.57 -60.33
C MET A 192 2.39 20.64 -60.02
N SER A 193 3.63 20.23 -59.72
CA SER A 193 4.90 20.93 -59.99
C SER A 193 5.19 22.25 -59.22
N THR A 194 6.41 22.71 -58.92
CA THR A 194 7.80 22.56 -59.43
C THR A 194 8.77 22.91 -58.27
N THR A 195 9.91 22.22 -58.08
CA THR A 195 11.31 22.68 -58.37
C THR A 195 11.63 24.11 -57.87
N ASP A 196 12.73 24.41 -57.17
CA ASP A 196 14.13 24.07 -57.45
C ASP A 196 15.06 24.60 -56.33
N ALA A 197 16.31 24.09 -56.32
CA ALA A 197 17.58 24.64 -55.82
C ALA A 197 17.62 25.30 -54.41
N GLY A 198 18.43 24.87 -53.45
CA GLY A 198 19.84 24.52 -53.59
C GLY A 198 20.71 25.76 -53.37
N ASP A 199 21.17 26.00 -52.14
CA ASP A 199 22.53 26.50 -51.91
C ASP A 199 23.02 26.18 -50.48
N ILE A 200 24.27 25.73 -50.41
CA ILE A 200 25.03 25.37 -49.21
C ILE A 200 26.10 26.45 -49.06
N THR A 201 26.12 27.14 -47.93
CA THR A 201 27.34 27.82 -47.47
C THR A 201 27.64 27.49 -46.02
N ILE A 202 28.66 26.64 -45.87
CA ILE A 202 29.48 26.42 -44.67
C ILE A 202 30.42 27.61 -44.53
N VAL A 203 30.50 28.31 -43.38
CA VAL A 203 31.79 28.77 -42.81
C VAL A 203 31.72 29.03 -41.28
N LYS A 204 32.51 28.22 -40.55
CA LYS A 204 33.31 28.41 -39.32
C LYS A 204 32.99 29.51 -38.27
N LYS A 205 32.75 29.02 -37.04
CA LYS A 205 33.66 29.03 -35.87
C LYS A 205 34.49 30.31 -35.57
N HIS A 206 34.10 30.98 -34.48
CA HIS A 206 35.00 31.38 -33.39
C HIS A 206 34.37 30.96 -32.07
#